data_AF-A0A067CMN1-F1
#
_entry.id   AF-A0A067CMN1-F1
#
_cell.length_a   1.000
_cell.length_b   1.000
_cell.length_c   1.000
_cell.angle_alpha   90.00
_cell.angle_beta   90.00
_cell.angle_gamma   90.00
#
_symmetry.space_group_name_H-M   'P 1'
#
loop_
_entity.id
_entity.type
_entity.pdbx_description
1 polymer ?
#
loop_
_entity_poly.entity_id
_entity_poly.type
_entity_poly.pdbx_seq_one_letter_code
_entity_poly.pdbx_strand_id
1 'polypeptide(L)' 'MVRFVGPTRFADGEWIGIELCDPLGNHNGSVNGIDYFHCSARRGIFVRANKPDGNHDVPLP' A
#
# COMPACT_ATOMS: atom_id res chain seq x y z
N MET A 1 -8.35 7.33 -0.58
CA MET A 1 -7.57 8.43 -1.20
C MET A 1 -6.17 7.95 -1.51
N VAL A 2 -5.60 8.34 -2.65
CA VAL A 2 -4.18 8.08 -2.94
C VAL A 2 -3.32 8.95 -2.02
N ARG A 3 -2.38 8.32 -1.33
CA ARG A 3 -1.49 8.96 -0.35
C ARG A 3 -0.01 8.84 -0.70
N PHE A 4 0.35 7.88 -1.55
CA PHE A 4 1.73 7.62 -1.96
C PHE A 4 1.75 7.11 -3.41
N VAL A 5 2.75 7.53 -4.18
CA VAL A 5 3.09 6.96 -5.50
C VAL A 5 4.61 6.93 -5.60
N GLY A 6 5.20 5.76 -5.81
CA GLY A 6 6.65 5.64 -5.97
C GLY A 6 7.22 4.26 -5.65
N PRO A 7 8.56 4.14 -5.63
CA PRO A 7 9.24 2.90 -5.27
C PRO A 7 9.11 2.57 -3.78
N THR A 8 9.15 1.29 -3.43
CA THR A 8 9.10 0.84 -2.03
C THR A 8 10.29 -0.03 -1.67
N ARG A 9 10.54 -0.20 -0.38
CA ARG A 9 11.61 -1.07 0.13
C ARG A 9 11.20 -2.53 0.25
N PHE A 10 9.89 -2.81 0.28
CA PHE A 10 9.39 -4.18 0.41
C PHE A 10 9.31 -4.91 -0.94
N ALA A 11 9.16 -4.18 -2.06
CA ALA A 11 9.13 -4.80 -3.38
C ALA A 11 9.47 -3.81 -4.51
N ASP A 12 10.14 -4.31 -5.54
CA ASP A 12 10.51 -3.55 -6.73
C ASP A 12 9.33 -3.08 -7.59
N GLY A 13 9.55 -1.97 -8.27
CA GLY A 13 8.58 -1.31 -9.15
C GLY A 13 7.87 -0.14 -8.48
N GLU A 14 6.94 0.46 -9.20
CA GLU A 14 6.13 1.57 -8.72
C GLU A 14 4.87 1.07 -8.01
N TRP A 15 4.63 1.63 -6.83
CA TRP A 15 3.52 1.30 -5.94
C TRP A 15 2.70 2.53 -5.62
N ILE A 16 1.40 2.29 -5.44
CA ILE A 16 0.43 3.32 -5.06
C ILE A 16 -0.09 2.94 -3.68
N GLY A 17 0.16 3.80 -2.69
CA GLY A 17 -0.40 3.69 -1.35
C GLY A 17 -1.75 4.39 -1.28
N ILE A 18 -2.78 3.70 -0.82
CA ILE A 18 -4.15 4.19 -0.75
C ILE A 18 -4.64 4.08 0.69
N GLU A 19 -5.20 5.17 1.20
CA GLU A 19 -5.99 5.16 2.43
C GLU A 19 -7.45 4.83 2.11
N LEU A 20 -7.96 3.79 2.75
CA LEU A 20 -9.35 3.38 2.74
C LEU A 20 -10.17 4.19 3.75
N CYS A 21 -11.45 4.41 3.46
CA CYS A 21 -12.37 5.01 4.41
C CYS A 21 -12.67 4.03 5.57
N ASP A 22 -12.86 2.75 5.23
CA ASP A 22 -13.14 1.68 6.17
C ASP A 22 -11.86 0.94 6.61
N PRO A 23 -11.83 0.37 7.83
CA PRO A 23 -10.66 -0.33 8.38
C PRO A 23 -10.46 -1.73 7.78
N LEU A 24 -10.41 -1.81 6.44
CA LEU A 24 -10.26 -3.03 5.64
C LEU A 24 -8.86 -3.16 5.01
N GLY A 25 -7.96 -2.25 5.33
CA GLY A 25 -6.59 -2.25 4.87
C GLY A 25 -5.67 -3.06 5.78
N ASN A 26 -4.41 -3.18 5.36
CA ASN A 26 -3.44 -4.07 5.99
C ASN A 26 -2.48 -3.33 6.93
N HIS A 27 -2.38 -2.00 6.81
CA HIS A 27 -1.40 -1.22 7.57
C HIS A 27 -1.92 0.19 7.89
N ASN A 28 -1.10 1.00 8.58
CA ASN A 28 -1.37 2.41 8.92
C ASN A 28 -0.54 3.39 8.05
N GLY A 29 -0.06 2.91 6.89
CA GLY A 29 0.82 3.65 5.99
C GLY A 29 2.32 3.38 6.18
N SER A 30 2.68 2.55 7.16
CA SER A 30 4.02 1.97 7.29
C SER A 30 4.03 0.46 6.99
N VAL A 31 5.16 -0.04 6.47
CA VAL A 31 5.38 -1.47 6.20
C VAL A 31 6.79 -1.81 6.66
N ASN A 32 6.94 -2.86 7.48
CA ASN A 32 8.23 -3.29 8.05
C ASN A 32 9.02 -2.16 8.75
N GLY A 33 8.31 -1.29 9.48
CA GLY A 33 8.92 -0.17 10.21
C GLY A 33 9.34 1.02 9.34
N ILE A 34 9.01 1.02 8.04
CA ILE A 34 9.26 2.13 7.13
C ILE A 34 7.94 2.85 6.85
N ASP A 35 7.87 4.14 7.17
CA ASP A 35 6.73 5.00 6.88
C ASP A 35 6.76 5.49 5.42
N TYR A 36 5.68 5.26 4.69
CA TYR A 36 5.49 5.77 3.33
C TYR A 36 4.43 6.86 3.27
N PHE A 37 3.34 6.66 4.03
CA PHE A 37 2.29 7.64 4.26
C PHE A 37 1.70 7.42 5.65
N HIS A 38 0.78 8.29 6.07
CA HIS A 38 0.08 8.15 7.35
C HIS A 38 -1.41 7.97 7.13
N CYS A 39 -2.00 6.99 7.82
CA CYS A 39 -3.45 6.78 7.90
C CYS A 39 -3.81 6.05 9.21
N SER A 40 -5.11 5.94 9.51
CA SER A 40 -5.53 5.18 10.68
C SER A 40 -5.18 3.69 10.55
N ALA A 41 -5.10 2.99 11.68
CA ALA A 41 -4.81 1.56 11.70
C ALA A 41 -5.78 0.77 10.80
N ARG A 42 -5.23 -0.18 10.03
CA ARG A 42 -5.97 -1.01 9.07
C ARG A 42 -6.67 -0.20 7.96
N ARG A 43 -6.12 0.94 7.54
CA ARG A 43 -6.67 1.71 6.41
C ARG A 43 -5.70 1.87 5.24
N GLY A 44 -4.44 1.50 5.39
CA GLY A 44 -3.47 1.52 4.32
C GLY A 44 -3.54 0.25 3.47
N ILE A 45 -3.51 0.42 2.15
CA ILE A 45 -3.20 -0.63 1.19
C ILE A 45 -2.15 -0.14 0.19
N PHE A 46 -1.41 -1.08 -0.39
CA PHE A 46 -0.51 -0.83 -1.52
C PHE A 46 -0.97 -1.64 -2.74
N VAL A 47 -1.04 -0.98 -3.89
CA VAL A 47 -1.30 -1.62 -5.18
C VAL A 47 -0.18 -1.30 -6.16
N ARG A 48 0.09 -2.21 -7.12
CA ARG A 48 1.14 -1.96 -8.12
C ARG A 48 0.62 -0.99 -9.17
N ALA A 49 1.38 0.06 -9.48
CA ALA A 49 0.97 1.07 -10.46
C ALA A 49 0.85 0.49 -11.87
N ASN A 50 1.63 -0.55 -12.17
CA ASN A 50 1.64 -1.21 -13.47
C ASN A 50 1.54 -2.74 -13.31
N LYS A 51 0.31 -3.27 -13.32
CA LYS A 51 0.04 -4.66 -13.73
C LYS A 51 -1.16 -4.67 -14.67
N PRO A 52 -0.99 -5.14 -15.93
CA PRO A 52 -2.10 -5.35 -16.85
C PRO A 52 -2.97 -6.60 -16.58
N ASP A 53 -2.85 -7.31 -15.45
CA ASP A 53 -3.73 -8.45 -15.18
C ASP A 53 -3.86 -8.83 -13.69
N GLY A 54 -5.10 -8.84 -13.19
CA GLY A 54 -5.66 -10.04 -12.56
C GLY A 54 -5.61 -10.25 -11.04
N ASN A 55 -4.48 -10.09 -10.34
CA ASN A 55 -4.35 -10.63 -8.97
C ASN A 55 -4.15 -9.55 -7.90
N HIS A 56 -5.19 -9.32 -7.09
CA HIS A 56 -5.36 -8.21 -6.15
C HIS A 56 -4.82 -8.46 -4.73
N ASP A 57 -4.19 -9.59 -4.46
CA ASP A 57 -3.59 -9.89 -3.16
C ASP A 57 -2.09 -10.06 -3.33
N VAL A 58 -1.34 -9.01 -2.97
CA VAL A 58 0.01 -9.22 -2.46
C VAL A 58 -0.09 -9.25 -0.95
N PRO A 59 -0.09 -10.44 -0.31
CA PRO A 59 0.14 -10.50 1.13
C PRO A 59 1.55 -9.94 1.36
N LEU A 60 1.61 -8.72 1.90
CA LEU A 60 2.85 -8.18 2.42
C LEU A 60 3.23 -9.04 3.64
N PRO A 61 4.50 -9.46 3.78
CA PRO A 61 4.95 -10.17 4.96
C PRO A 61 4.85 -9.30 6.22
#